data_AF-A0A7C3YQU4-F1
#
_entry.id   AF-A0A7C3YQU4-F1
#
_cell.length_a   1.000
_cell.length_b   1.000
_cell.length_c   1.000
_cell.angle_alpha   90.00
_cell.angle_beta   90.00
_cell.angle_gamma   90.00
#
_symmetry.space_group_name_H-M   'P 1'
#
loop_
_entity.id
_entity.type
_entity.pdbx_description
1 polymer ?
#
loop_
_entity_poly.entity_id
_entity_poly.type
_entity_poly.pdbx_seq_one_letter_code
_entity_poly.pdbx_strand_id
1 'polypeptide(L)' 'SEVTAFFLDGEMVEAGSTERMFTLPADRRTEDYITGRFG' A
#
# COMPACT_ATOMS: atom_id res chain seq x y z
N SER A 1 16.65 -7.59 0.93
CA SER A 1 15.38 -7.50 0.20
C SER A 1 14.32 -7.19 1.23
N GLU A 2 13.68 -6.02 1.12
CA GLU A 2 12.63 -5.59 2.06
C GLU A 2 11.27 -5.69 1.37
N VAL A 3 10.33 -6.30 2.06
CA VAL A 3 8.95 -6.50 1.59
C VAL A 3 8.03 -5.86 2.61
N THR A 4 7.07 -5.10 2.12
CA THR A 4 6.05 -4.43 2.93
C THR A 4 4.69 -5.01 2.56
N ALA A 5 3.86 -5.24 3.57
CA ALA A 5 2.47 -5.62 3.41
C ALA A 5 1.57 -4.53 4.02
N PHE A 6 0.59 -4.09 3.24
CA PHE A 6 -0.44 -3.14 3.64
C PHE A 6 -1.72 -3.89 4.02
N PHE A 7 -2.28 -3.51 5.16
CA PHE A 7 -3.51 -4.05 5.71
C PHE A 7 -4.52 -2.91 5.91
N LEU A 8 -5.78 -3.17 5.56
CA LEU A 8 -6.90 -2.27 5.80
C LEU A 8 -8.04 -3.06 6.43
N ASP A 9 -8.58 -2.59 7.55
CA ASP A 9 -9.67 -3.25 8.29
C ASP A 9 -9.41 -4.73 8.64
N GLY A 10 -8.14 -5.09 8.82
CA GLY A 10 -7.71 -6.46 9.12
C GLY A 10 -7.55 -7.37 7.90
N GLU A 11 -7.81 -6.87 6.69
CA GLU A 11 -7.56 -7.57 5.43
C GLU A 11 -6.24 -7.15 4.79
N MET A 12 -5.47 -8.11 4.27
CA MET A 12 -4.27 -7.81 3.48
C MET A 12 -4.68 -7.28 2.11
N VAL A 13 -4.39 -6.01 1.85
CA VAL A 13 -4.76 -5.33 0.61
C VAL A 13 -3.67 -5.49 -0.45
N GLU A 14 -2.41 -5.32 -0.06
CA GLU A 14 -1.28 -5.38 -0.99
C GLU A 14 0.00 -5.81 -0.27
N ALA A 15 0.87 -6.58 -0.93
CA ALA A 15 2.20 -6.90 -0.44
C ALA A 15 3.22 -6.91 -1.59
N GLY A 16 4.37 -6.28 -1.37
CA GLY A 16 5.38 -6.12 -2.42
C GLY A 16 6.68 -5.50 -1.90
N SER A 17 7.61 -5.18 -2.81
CA SER A 17 8.82 -4.46 -2.42
C SER A 17 8.47 -3.09 -1.85
N THR A 18 9.15 -2.68 -0.79
CA THR A 18 8.91 -1.39 -0.13
C THR A 18 8.97 -0.23 -1.12
N GLU A 19 9.99 -0.22 -1.99
CA GLU A 19 10.12 0.79 -3.05
C GLU A 19 8.86 0.89 -3.92
N ARG A 20 8.33 -0.25 -4.38
CA ARG A 20 7.12 -0.27 -5.21
C ARG A 20 5.91 0.22 -4.42
N MET A 21 5.71 -0.25 -3.19
CA MET A 21 4.56 0.12 -2.37
C MET A 21 4.45 1.64 -2.20
N PHE A 22 5.57 2.36 -2.04
CA PHE A 22 5.59 3.81 -1.82
C PHE A 22 5.79 4.67 -3.07
N THR A 23 6.12 4.09 -4.22
CA THR A 23 6.31 4.85 -5.49
C THR A 23 5.24 4.56 -6.53
N LEU A 24 4.80 3.30 -6.63
CA LEU A 24 3.84 2.83 -7.61
C LEU A 24 3.03 1.64 -7.04
N PRO A 25 2.20 1.89 -6.02
CA PRO A 25 1.30 0.86 -5.49
C PRO A 25 0.39 0.33 -6.59
N ALA A 26 0.10 -0.97 -6.55
CA ALA A 26 -0.77 -1.62 -7.51
C ALA A 26 -2.26 -1.51 -7.13
N ASP A 27 -2.57 -1.40 -5.84
CA ASP A 27 -3.93 -1.21 -5.35
C ASP A 27 -4.20 0.26 -5.05
N ARG A 28 -5.32 0.77 -5.56
CA ARG A 28 -5.76 2.15 -5.36
C ARG A 28 -5.98 2.49 -3.89
N ARG A 29 -6.40 1.53 -3.06
CA ARG A 29 -6.56 1.74 -1.61
C ARG A 29 -5.23 2.03 -0.94
N THR A 30 -4.15 1.36 -1.38
CA THR A 30 -2.78 1.64 -0.94
C THR A 30 -2.36 3.04 -1.38
N GLU A 31 -2.64 3.43 -2.63
CA GLU A 31 -2.35 4.77 -3.16
C GLU A 31 -3.09 5.88 -2.39
N ASP A 32 -4.39 5.72 -2.20
CA ASP A 32 -5.23 6.64 -1.42
C ASP A 32 -4.73 6.72 0.03
N TYR A 33 -4.24 5.60 0.59
CA TYR A 33 -3.63 5.55 1.92
C TYR A 33 -2.33 6.32 2.06
N ILE A 34 -1.41 6.10 1.12
CA ILE A 34 -0.10 6.73 1.14
C ILE A 34 -0.19 8.22 0.82
N THR A 35 -1.08 8.60 -0.11
CA THR A 35 -1.26 10.00 -0.51
C THR A 35 -2.15 10.80 0.44
N GLY A 36 -2.80 10.14 1.40
CA GLY A 36 -3.70 10.80 2.35
C GLY A 36 -4.97 11.32 1.70
N ARG A 37 -5.44 10.70 0.61
CA ARG A 37 -6.75 10.99 -0.03
C ARG A 37 -7.91 10.28 0.68
N PHE A 38 -7.84 10.19 1.99
CA PHE A 38 -9.01 9.94 2.81
C PHE A 38 -9.66 11.29 3.08
N GLY A 39 -10.93 11.42 2.73
CA GLY A 39 -11.68 12.67 2.83
C GLY A 39 -11.59 13.35 4.20
#